data_AF-A0A0P8ABP4-F1
#
_entry.id   AF-A0A0P8ABP4-F1
#
_cell.length_a   1.000
_cell.length_b   1.000
_cell.length_c   1.000
_cell.angle_alpha   90.00
_cell.angle_beta   90.00
_cell.angle_gamma   90.00
#
_symmetry.space_group_name_H-M   'P 1'
#
loop_
_entity.id
_entity.type
_entity.pdbx_description
1 polymer ?
#
loop_
_entity_poly.entity_id
_entity_poly.type
_entity_poly.pdbx_seq_one_letter_code
_entity_poly.pdbx_strand_id
1 'polypeptide(L)'
;MTEENDSIPDIYTNNLTVSGTVYELLISFRLQTPQNDGTTSDKEILRVRMSPQQALALSILLNNSLKSYNETFKEIFLPDSLLLQLKGEEPVETGSEE
;
A
#
# COMPACT_ATOMS: atom_id res chain seq x y z
N MET A 1 9.20 -37.67 10.47
CA MET A 1 8.26 -36.57 10.20
C MET A 1 8.69 -35.43 11.09
N THR A 2 9.50 -34.52 10.57
CA THR A 2 9.79 -33.25 11.21
C THR A 2 8.63 -32.33 10.89
N GLU A 3 7.87 -31.93 11.91
CA GLU A 3 6.91 -30.85 11.81
C GLU A 3 7.70 -29.58 11.47
N GLU A 4 7.69 -29.19 10.19
CA GLU A 4 8.09 -27.85 9.81
C GLU A 4 7.08 -26.91 10.46
N ASN A 5 7.58 -26.07 11.35
CA ASN A 5 6.80 -25.04 12.00
C ASN A 5 6.36 -24.07 10.88
N ASP A 6 5.13 -24.24 10.38
CA ASP A 6 4.47 -23.52 9.28
C ASP A 6 4.19 -22.04 9.64
N SER A 7 5.11 -21.39 10.36
CA SER A 7 5.02 -19.97 10.67
C SER A 7 5.29 -19.18 9.41
N ILE A 8 4.30 -18.43 8.95
CA ILE A 8 4.46 -17.42 7.90
C ILE A 8 5.58 -16.46 8.36
N PRO A 9 6.64 -16.25 7.57
CA PRO A 9 7.75 -15.42 7.99
C PRO A 9 7.33 -13.95 8.07
N ASP A 10 7.60 -13.32 9.22
CA ASP A 10 7.45 -11.88 9.38
C ASP A 10 8.60 -11.17 8.67
N ILE A 11 8.27 -10.44 7.61
CA ILE A 11 9.24 -9.71 6.79
C ILE A 11 9.07 -8.20 7.02
N TYR A 12 10.13 -7.55 7.49
CA TYR A 12 10.16 -6.09 7.60
C TYR A 12 10.36 -5.43 6.23
N THR A 13 9.56 -4.39 5.97
CA THR A 13 9.59 -3.60 4.74
C THR A 13 9.35 -2.14 5.10
N ASN A 14 10.09 -1.20 4.50
CA ASN A 14 9.91 0.23 4.78
C ASN A 14 9.44 1.04 3.56
N ASN A 15 9.27 0.36 2.42
CA ASN A 15 8.73 0.95 1.21
C ASN A 15 7.72 -0.03 0.59
N LEU A 16 6.56 0.50 0.22
CA LEU A 16 5.50 -0.26 -0.44
C LEU A 16 5.03 0.51 -1.66
N THR A 17 4.96 -0.18 -2.80
CA THR A 17 4.40 0.35 -4.03
C THR A 17 3.21 -0.51 -4.45
N VAL A 18 2.05 0.12 -4.63
CA VAL A 18 0.88 -0.52 -5.24
C VAL A 18 0.78 -0.05 -6.67
N SER A 19 0.68 -1.00 -7.60
CA SER A 19 0.37 -0.71 -9.00
C SER A 19 -0.74 -1.65 -9.48
N GLY A 20 -1.48 -1.20 -10.50
CA GLY A 20 -2.59 -1.97 -11.04
C GLY A 20 -2.68 -1.79 -12.54
N THR A 21 -3.10 -2.85 -13.22
CA THR A 21 -3.59 -2.83 -14.59
C THR A 21 -5.02 -3.35 -14.61
N VAL A 22 -5.67 -3.33 -15.77
CA VAL A 22 -7.00 -3.94 -15.94
C VAL A 22 -7.01 -5.45 -15.68
N TYR A 23 -5.84 -6.11 -15.70
CA TYR A 23 -5.71 -7.57 -15.57
C TYR A 23 -5.14 -8.04 -14.24
N GLU A 24 -4.44 -7.18 -13.49
CA GLU A 24 -3.81 -7.57 -12.23
C GLU A 24 -3.55 -6.37 -11.31
N LEU A 25 -3.57 -6.62 -10.01
CA LEU A 25 -3.03 -5.73 -8.98
C LEU A 25 -1.69 -6.30 -8.48
N LEU A 26 -0.71 -5.43 -8.30
CA LEU A 26 0.63 -5.78 -7.88
C LEU A 26 1.03 -4.92 -6.67
N ILE A 27 1.44 -5.58 -5.60
CA ILE A 27 1.97 -4.94 -4.39
C ILE A 27 3.43 -5.34 -4.26
N SER A 28 4.33 -4.37 -4.40
CA SER A 28 5.77 -4.56 -4.24
C SER A 28 6.22 -4.03 -2.89
N PHE A 29 6.83 -4.90 -2.12
CA PHE A 29 7.43 -4.59 -0.84
C PHE A 29 8.94 -4.50 -0.98
N ARG A 30 9.51 -3.40 -0.51
CA ARG A 30 10.92 -3.09 -0.68
C ARG A 30 11.56 -2.64 0.62
N LEU A 31 12.87 -2.80 0.68
CA LEU A 31 13.72 -2.27 1.73
C LEU A 31 14.66 -1.23 1.11
N GLN A 32 14.42 0.03 1.45
CA GLN A 32 15.26 1.15 1.11
C GLN A 32 16.24 1.42 2.26
N THR A 33 17.53 1.23 2.02
CA THR A 33 18.59 1.42 3.03
C THR A 33 19.50 2.58 2.62
N PRO A 34 19.64 3.63 3.46
CA PRO A 34 20.59 4.70 3.21
C PRO A 34 22.03 4.17 3.18
N GLN A 35 22.84 4.66 2.24
CA GLN A 35 24.25 4.34 2.13
C GLN A 35 25.12 5.52 2.59
N ASN A 36 26.39 5.24 2.90
CA ASN A 36 27.34 6.23 3.41
C ASN A 36 27.68 7.33 2.38
N ASP A 37 27.45 7.09 1.10
CA ASP A 37 27.68 8.03 -0.01
C ASP A 37 26.48 8.97 -0.26
N GLY A 38 25.45 8.90 0.59
CA GLY A 38 24.21 9.68 0.44
C GLY A 38 23.22 9.07 -0.56
N THR A 39 23.53 7.93 -1.17
CA THR A 39 22.57 7.18 -1.99
C THR A 39 21.69 6.27 -1.14
N THR A 40 20.68 5.65 -1.75
CA THR A 40 19.82 4.67 -1.09
C THR A 40 19.83 3.39 -1.92
N SER A 41 20.16 2.25 -1.30
CA SER A 41 19.97 0.95 -1.96
C SER A 41 18.51 0.55 -1.86
N ASP A 42 17.92 0.17 -2.98
CA ASP A 42 16.57 -0.38 -3.05
C ASP A 42 16.64 -1.90 -3.30
N LYS A 43 16.04 -2.68 -2.40
CA LYS A 43 15.94 -4.14 -2.52
C LYS A 43 14.48 -4.57 -2.47
N GLU A 44 13.99 -5.21 -3.51
CA GLU A 44 12.69 -5.87 -3.49
C GLU A 44 12.74 -7.13 -2.60
N ILE A 45 11.80 -7.22 -1.66
CA ILE A 45 11.76 -8.30 -0.66
C ILE A 45 10.61 -9.27 -0.95
N LEU A 46 9.44 -8.73 -1.30
CA LEU A 46 8.26 -9.52 -1.59
C LEU A 46 7.44 -8.82 -2.68
N ARG A 47 6.85 -9.61 -3.56
CA ARG A 47 5.90 -9.14 -4.56
C ARG A 47 4.65 -10.00 -4.52
N VAL A 48 3.52 -9.37 -4.29
CA VAL A 48 2.20 -10.02 -4.32
C VAL A 48 1.52 -9.62 -5.62
N ARG A 49 1.09 -10.61 -6.40
CA ARG A 49 0.27 -10.42 -7.61
C ARG A 49 -1.10 -11.01 -7.38
N MET A 50 -2.12 -10.25 -7.73
CA MET A 50 -3.51 -10.63 -7.54
C MET A 50 -4.30 -10.42 -8.82
N SER A 51 -5.22 -11.34 -9.09
CA SER A 51 -6.25 -11.12 -10.10
C SER A 51 -7.21 -10.00 -9.66
N PRO A 52 -8.00 -9.41 -10.58
CA PRO A 52 -8.98 -8.40 -10.22
C PRO A 52 -10.02 -8.94 -9.22
N GLN A 53 -10.38 -10.22 -9.30
CA GLN A 53 -11.30 -10.84 -8.34
C GLN A 53 -10.70 -10.91 -6.93
N GLN A 54 -9.41 -11.27 -6.82
CA GLN A 54 -8.70 -11.30 -5.54
C GLN A 54 -8.55 -9.88 -4.96
N ALA A 55 -8.23 -8.89 -5.80
CA ALA A 55 -8.15 -7.50 -5.40
C ALA A 55 -9.49 -6.95 -4.89
N LEU A 56 -10.61 -7.32 -5.53
CA LEU A 56 -11.95 -6.95 -5.07
C LEU A 56 -12.30 -7.61 -3.74
N ALA A 57 -11.98 -8.89 -3.55
CA ALA A 57 -12.19 -9.57 -2.28
C ALA A 57 -11.36 -8.90 -1.16
N LEU A 58 -10.10 -8.58 -1.43
CA LEU A 58 -9.23 -7.88 -0.49
C LEU A 58 -9.78 -6.50 -0.14
N SER A 59 -10.28 -5.73 -1.11
CA SER A 59 -10.82 -4.39 -0.84
C SER A 59 -12.05 -4.43 0.06
N ILE A 60 -12.94 -5.40 -0.13
CA ILE A 60 -14.11 -5.61 0.75
C ILE A 60 -13.66 -5.90 2.19
N LEU A 61 -12.68 -6.78 2.36
CA LEU A 61 -12.14 -7.12 3.69
C LEU A 61 -11.48 -5.91 4.36
N LEU A 62 -10.66 -5.15 3.62
CA LEU A 62 -10.01 -3.95 4.12
C LEU A 62 -11.03 -2.89 4.53
N ASN A 63 -12.03 -2.62 3.70
CA ASN A 63 -13.08 -1.64 3.99
C ASN A 63 -13.89 -2.01 5.25
N ASN A 64 -14.21 -3.30 5.42
CA ASN A 64 -14.87 -3.78 6.62
C ASN A 64 -13.99 -3.56 7.87
N SER A 65 -12.70 -3.86 7.77
CA SER A 65 -11.75 -3.66 8.88
C SER A 65 -11.61 -2.17 9.24
N LEU A 66 -11.51 -1.29 8.24
CA LEU A 66 -11.41 0.16 8.45
C LEU A 66 -12.69 0.72 9.07
N LYS A 67 -13.85 0.23 8.65
CA LYS A 67 -15.13 0.60 9.25
C LYS A 67 -15.17 0.24 10.74
N SER A 68 -14.83 -1.00 11.10
CA SER A 68 -14.81 -1.42 12.51
C SER A 68 -13.80 -0.64 13.34
N TYR A 69 -12.65 -0.29 12.75
CA TYR A 69 -11.67 0.58 13.41
C TYR A 69 -12.26 1.97 13.68
N ASN A 70 -12.87 2.62 12.68
CA ASN A 70 -13.45 3.96 12.81
C ASN A 70 -14.67 4.02 13.75
N GLU A 71 -15.41 2.92 13.90
CA GLU A 71 -16.50 2.82 14.89
C GLU A 71 -15.99 2.77 16.33
N THR A 72 -14.80 2.18 16.52
CA THR A 72 -14.19 1.98 17.85
C THR A 72 -13.29 3.16 18.25
N PHE A 73 -12.59 3.74 17.28
CA PHE A 73 -11.59 4.78 17.45
C PHE A 73 -12.00 6.06 16.70
N LYS A 74 -11.07 7.01 16.56
CA LYS A 74 -11.29 8.18 15.71
C LYS A 74 -11.10 7.82 14.25
N GLU A 75 -11.84 8.52 13.39
CA GLU A 75 -11.71 8.42 11.94
C GLU A 75 -10.26 8.65 11.50
N ILE A 76 -9.78 7.77 10.63
CA ILE A 76 -8.45 7.90 10.03
C ILE A 76 -8.47 9.11 9.09
N PHE A 77 -7.66 10.11 9.40
CA PHE A 77 -7.47 11.27 8.53
C PHE A 77 -6.34 11.00 7.54
N LEU A 78 -6.65 11.14 6.25
CA LEU A 78 -5.65 11.20 5.18
C LEU A 78 -5.62 12.64 4.65
N PRO A 79 -4.42 13.22 4.40
CA PRO A 79 -4.32 14.53 3.77
C PRO A 79 -5.06 14.58 2.42
N ASP A 80 -5.75 15.68 2.13
CA ASP A 80 -6.54 15.82 0.89
C ASP A 80 -5.71 15.62 -0.38
N SER A 81 -4.46 16.09 -0.37
CA SER A 81 -3.51 15.90 -1.47
C SER A 81 -3.24 14.41 -1.75
N LEU A 82 -3.17 13.59 -0.69
CA LEU A 82 -2.98 12.15 -0.82
C LEU A 82 -4.27 11.48 -1.31
N LEU A 83 -5.44 11.93 -0.85
CA LEU A 83 -6.73 11.41 -1.31
C LEU A 83 -6.95 11.64 -2.81
N LEU A 84 -6.62 12.84 -3.31
CA LEU A 84 -6.73 13.18 -4.74
C LEU A 84 -5.82 12.28 -5.60
N GLN A 85 -4.56 12.12 -5.20
CA GLN A 85 -3.62 11.23 -5.88
C GLN A 85 -4.10 9.78 -5.93
N LEU A 86 -4.65 9.27 -4.82
CA LEU A 86 -5.16 7.90 -4.75
C LEU A 86 -6.43 7.68 -5.58
N LYS A 87 -7.24 8.73 -5.80
CA LYS A 87 -8.42 8.69 -6.68
C LYS A 87 -8.07 8.83 -8.17
N GLY A 88 -6.81 9.15 -8.49
CA GLY A 88 -6.39 9.47 -9.85
C GLY A 88 -6.91 10.82 -10.34
N GLU A 89 -7.25 11.71 -9.41
CA GLU A 89 -7.70 13.07 -9.70
C GLU A 89 -6.49 14.02 -9.63
N GLU A 90 -6.29 14.86 -10.64
CA GLU A 90 -5.25 15.91 -10.59
C GLU A 90 -5.69 17.02 -9.62
N PRO A 91 -4.77 17.60 -8.82
CA PRO A 91 -5.09 18.74 -8.00
C PRO A 91 -5.52 19.90 -8.89
N VAL A 92 -6.75 20.40 -8.68
CA VAL A 92 -7.23 21.60 -9.35
C VAL A 92 -6.37 22.77 -8.85
N GLU A 93 -5.48 23.28 -9.70
CA GLU A 93 -4.85 24.58 -9.48
C GLU A 93 -5.96 25.63 -9.45
N THR A 94 -6.39 26.02 -8.25
CA THR A 94 -7.19 27.23 -8.09
C THR A 94 -6.28 28.39 -8.45
N GLY A 95 -6.38 28.84 -9.70
CA GLY A 95 -5.75 30.05 -10.17
C GLY A 95 -6.07 31.19 -9.20
N SER A 96 -5.02 31.84 -8.71
CA SER A 96 -5.10 33.13 -8.07
C SER A 96 -5.70 34.11 -9.06
N GLU A 97 -6.98 34.45 -8.88
CA GLU A 97 -7.57 35.65 -9.47
C GLU A 97 -7.03 36.86 -8.68
N GLU A 98 -6.19 37.66 -9.36
CA GLU A 98 -5.86 39.04 -9.00
C GLU A 98 -7.04 39.98 -9.25
#